data_AF-A0A4W5MCB1-F1
#
_entry.id   AF-A0A4W5MCB1-F1
#
_cell.length_a   1.000
_cell.length_b   1.000
_cell.length_c   1.000
_cell.angle_alpha   90.00
_cell.angle_beta   90.00
_cell.angle_gamma   90.00
#
_symmetry.space_group_name_H-M   'P 1'
#
loop_
_entity.id
_entity.type
_entity.pdbx_description
1 polymer ?
#
loop_
_entity_poly.entity_id
_entity_poly.type
_entity_poly.pdbx_seq_one_letter_code
_entity_poly.pdbx_strand_id
1 'polypeptide(L)' 'MISFCSHQDGPEAGQTVKHVHVHVLPRKAGDFERNDNVYDELQKHDRESEDIPSRWRTEEEMAAEASDLRKQFR' A
#
# COMPACT_ATOMS: atom_id res chain seq x y z
N MET A 1 -3.95 6.38 15.76
CA MET A 1 -3.65 5.74 14.46
C MET A 1 -3.20 6.85 13.53
N ILE A 2 -1.98 6.80 13.03
CA ILE A 2 -1.49 7.77 12.03
C ILE A 2 -1.67 7.08 10.67
N SER A 3 -2.08 7.82 9.63
CA SER A 3 -2.23 7.27 8.29
C SER A 3 -1.26 7.99 7.35
N PHE A 4 -0.58 7.23 6.51
CA PHE A 4 0.27 7.76 5.45
C PHE A 4 -0.51 7.74 4.13
N CYS A 5 -0.47 8.86 3.40
CA CYS A 5 -1.19 9.05 2.15
C CYS A 5 -0.18 9.50 1.07
N SER A 6 -0.11 8.79 -0.05
CA SER A 6 0.75 9.14 -1.18
C SER A 6 0.01 9.15 -2.51
N HIS A 7 0.44 10.03 -3.41
CA HIS A 7 -0.07 10.19 -4.77
C HIS A 7 1.12 10.22 -5.74
N GLN A 8 1.16 9.26 -6.68
CA GLN A 8 2.20 9.14 -7.69
C GLN A 8 1.68 9.71 -9.03
N ASP A 9 1.77 11.03 -9.19
CA ASP A 9 1.28 11.71 -10.40
C ASP A 9 2.32 11.68 -11.52
N GLY A 10 2.19 10.71 -12.42
CA GLY A 10 3.01 10.59 -13.62
C GLY A 10 4.18 9.61 -13.53
N PRO A 11 4.82 9.30 -14.67
CA PRO A 11 5.83 8.24 -14.77
C PRO A 11 7.06 8.48 -13.88
N GLU A 12 7.47 9.74 -13.74
CA GLU A 12 8.62 10.14 -12.93
C GLU A 12 8.34 10.04 -11.41
N ALA A 13 7.07 9.97 -11.02
CA ALA A 13 6.63 9.79 -9.63
C ALA A 13 6.50 8.31 -9.23
N GLY A 14 6.86 7.37 -10.11
CA GLY A 14 6.77 5.92 -9.86
C GLY A 14 5.41 5.30 -10.23
N GLN A 15 4.55 6.01 -10.96
CA GLN A 15 3.25 5.48 -11.38
C GLN A 15 3.39 4.25 -12.28
N THR A 16 2.93 3.09 -11.80
CA THR A 16 2.93 1.82 -12.55
C THR A 16 1.65 1.60 -13.34
N VAL A 17 0.50 1.97 -12.77
CA VAL A 17 -0.82 1.90 -13.41
C VAL A 17 -1.23 3.30 -13.90
N LYS A 18 -1.57 3.42 -15.19
CA LYS A 18 -2.04 4.67 -15.83
C LYS A 18 -3.48 5.06 -15.41
N HIS A 19 -3.71 5.08 -14.11
CA HIS A 19 -4.94 5.52 -13.47
C HIS A 19 -4.57 6.30 -12.21
N VAL A 20 -5.27 7.40 -11.95
CA VAL A 20 -5.05 8.17 -10.72
C VAL A 20 -5.55 7.35 -9.53
N HIS A 21 -4.64 7.03 -8.63
CA HIS A 21 -4.95 6.34 -7.38
C HIS A 21 -4.12 6.94 -6.24
N VAL A 22 -4.60 6.69 -5.01
CA VAL A 22 -3.97 7.15 -3.77
C VAL A 22 -3.72 5.91 -2.91
N HIS A 23 -2.50 5.77 -2.40
CA HIS A 23 -2.20 4.72 -1.43
C HIS A 23 -2.47 5.25 -0.03
N VAL A 24 -3.33 4.55 0.72
CA VAL A 24 -3.62 4.84 2.13
C VAL A 24 -3.06 3.70 2.97
N LEU A 25 -2.02 3.99 3.74
CA LEU A 25 -1.29 3.01 4.54
C LEU A 25 -1.50 3.28 6.04
N PRO A 26 -2.18 2.39 6.78
CA PRO A 26 -2.26 2.46 8.23
C PRO A 26 -0.87 2.36 8.88
N ARG A 27 -0.49 3.36 9.70
CA ARG A 27 0.79 3.37 10.43
C ARG A 27 0.60 3.02 11.90
N LYS A 28 1.57 2.31 12.47
CA LYS A 28 1.66 1.96 13.91
C LYS A 28 2.96 2.54 14.49
N ALA A 29 2.97 2.88 15.78
CA ALA A 29 4.19 3.36 16.41
C ALA A 29 5.29 2.28 16.34
N GLY A 30 6.46 2.63 15.80
CA GLY A 30 7.59 1.72 15.61
C GLY A 30 7.48 0.78 14.41
N ASP A 31 6.57 1.04 13.47
CA ASP A 31 6.49 0.26 12.21
C ASP A 31 7.68 0.48 11.27
N PHE A 32 8.30 1.66 11.32
CA PHE A 32 9.55 1.98 10.65
C PHE A 32 10.50 2.72 11.60
N GLU A 33 11.79 2.36 11.57
CA GLU A 33 12.84 3.07 12.33
C GLU A 33 12.99 4.52 11.88
N ARG A 34 12.86 4.77 10.57
CA ARG A 34 12.82 6.11 9.96
C ARG A 34 11.55 6.24 9.15
N ASN A 35 10.81 7.33 9.35
CA ASN A 35 9.51 7.53 8.72
C ASN A 35 9.59 7.49 7.18
N ASP A 36 10.66 8.03 6.61
CA ASP A 36 10.85 8.13 5.16
C ASP A 36 11.13 6.78 4.47
N ASN A 37 11.47 5.73 5.23
CA ASN A 37 11.66 4.39 4.67
C ASN A 37 10.36 3.82 4.04
N VAL A 38 9.21 4.41 4.36
CA VAL A 38 7.91 4.05 3.74
C VAL A 38 7.92 4.26 2.22
N TYR A 39 8.65 5.26 1.71
CA TYR A 39 8.74 5.54 0.28
C TYR A 39 9.55 4.47 -0.45
N ASP A 40 10.66 4.03 0.14
CA ASP A 40 11.50 2.97 -0.41
C ASP A 40 10.74 1.64 -0.47
N GLU A 41 9.95 1.34 0.57
CA GLU A 41 9.16 0.11 0.64
C GLU A 41 7.99 0.11 -0.36
N LEU A 42 7.33 1.26 -0.53
CA LEU A 42 6.30 1.43 -1.57
C LEU A 42 6.85 1.18 -2.97
N GLN A 43 8.01 1.76 -3.29
CA GLN A 43 8.64 1.58 -4.59
C GLN A 43 9.07 0.13 -4.85
N LYS A 44 9.43 -0.62 -3.80
CA LYS A 44 9.77 -2.04 -3.89
C LYS A 44 8.53 -2.92 -4.02
N HIS A 45 7.45 -2.61 -3.32
CA HIS A 45 6.21 -3.40 -3.37
C HIS A 45 5.62 -3.45 -4.80
N ASP A 46 5.80 -2.39 -5.58
CA ASP A 46 5.38 -2.33 -6.98
C ASP A 46 6.29 -3.14 -7.94
N ARG A 47 7.43 -3.64 -7.46
CA ARG A 47 8.40 -4.42 -8.24
C ARG A 47 8.42 -5.85 -7.72
N GLU A 48 8.11 -6.82 -8.57
CA GLU A 48 8.42 -8.22 -8.29
C GLU A 48 9.94 -8.38 -8.17
N SER A 49 10.47 -8.32 -6.95
CA SER A 49 11.84 -8.77 -6.67
C SER A 49 11.79 -10.17 -6.08
N GLU A 50 12.65 -11.05 -6.61
CA GLU A 50 12.70 -12.50 -6.37
C GLU A 50 12.92 -12.91 -4.89
N ASP A 51 13.24 -11.97 -4.00
CA ASP A 51 13.67 -12.24 -2.61
C ASP A 51 12.56 -12.13 -1.55
N ILE A 52 11.33 -11.75 -1.92
CA ILE A 52 10.22 -11.61 -0.97
C ILE A 52 9.16 -12.64 -1.37
N PRO A 53 8.91 -13.71 -0.58
CA PRO A 53 7.83 -14.64 -0.88
C PRO A 53 6.55 -13.84 -0.96
N SER A 54 5.99 -13.77 -2.16
CA SER A 54 4.92 -12.84 -2.41
C SER A 54 3.78 -13.11 -1.44
N ARG A 55 3.45 -12.10 -0.65
CA ARG A 55 2.27 -12.08 0.22
C ARG A 55 0.99 -11.90 -0.61
N TRP A 56 0.93 -12.47 -1.81
CA TRP A 56 -0.28 -12.54 -2.62
C TRP A 56 -1.37 -13.18 -1.76
N ARG A 57 -2.39 -12.39 -1.44
CA ARG A 57 -3.59 -12.84 -0.76
C ARG A 57 -4.54 -13.46 -1.76
N THR A 58 -5.40 -14.36 -1.29
CA THR A 58 -6.46 -14.90 -2.15
C THR A 58 -7.54 -13.84 -2.37
N GLU A 59 -8.32 -14.00 -3.44
CA GLU A 59 -9.47 -13.12 -3.71
C GLU A 59 -10.51 -13.17 -2.57
N GLU A 60 -10.67 -14.34 -1.94
CA GLU A 60 -11.58 -14.54 -0.81
C GLU A 60 -11.16 -13.70 0.41
N GLU A 61 -9.87 -13.66 0.74
CA GLU A 61 -9.33 -12.85 1.82
C GLU A 61 -9.53 -11.35 1.55
N MET A 62 -9.27 -10.90 0.31
CA MET A 62 -9.50 -9.51 -0.11
C MET A 62 -10.98 -9.13 -0.04
N ALA A 63 -11.88 -10.02 -0.45
CA ALA A 63 -13.33 -9.79 -0.39
C ALA A 63 -13.85 -9.71 1.05
N ALA A 64 -13.33 -10.56 1.94
CA ALA A 64 -13.67 -10.51 3.36
C ALA A 64 -13.24 -9.18 4.00
N GLU A 65 -12.01 -8.73 3.74
CA GLU A 65 -11.51 -7.44 4.23
C GLU A 65 -12.34 -6.26 3.70
N ALA A 66 -12.67 -6.25 2.41
CA ALA A 66 -13.50 -5.21 1.81
C ALA A 66 -14.91 -5.14 2.44
N SER A 67 -15.49 -6.30 2.76
CA SER A 67 -16.79 -6.38 3.45
C SER A 67 -16.74 -5.77 4.85
N ASP A 68 -15.64 -5.96 5.57
CA ASP A 68 -15.44 -5.39 6.89
C ASP A 68 -15.19 -3.87 6.85
N LEU A 69 -14.36 -3.41 5.90
CA LEU A 69 -14.12 -1.97 5.70
C LEU A 69 -15.41 -1.24 5.32
N ARG A 70 -16.24 -1.83 4.46
CA ARG A 70 -17.52 -1.23 4.03
C ARG A 70 -18.46 -0.92 5.20
N LYS A 71 -18.44 -1.71 6.27
CA LYS A 71 -19.27 -1.48 7.47
C LYS A 71 -18.92 -0.19 8.20
N GLN A 72 -17.69 0.32 8.04
CA GLN A 72 -17.21 1.53 8.71
C GLN A 72 -17.70 2.83 8.07
N PHE A 73 -18.19 2.78 6.82
CA PHE A 73 -18.67 3.94 6.06
C PHE A 73 -20.20 3.96 5.92
N ARG A 74 -20.91 3.36 6.88
CA ARG A 74 -22.36 3.25 6.87
C ARG A 74 -23.04 4.45 7.52
#